data_AF-A0A0G3Z7T9-F1
#
_entry.id   AF-A0A0G3Z7T9-F1
#
_cell.length_a   1.000
_cell.length_b   1.000
_cell.length_c   1.000
_cell.angle_alpha   90.00
_cell.angle_beta   90.00
_cell.angle_gamma   90.00
#
_symmetry.space_group_name_H-M   'P 1'
#
loop_
_entity.id
_entity.type
_entity.pdbx_description
1 polymer ?
#
loop_
_entity_poly.entity_id
_entity_poly.type
_entity_poly.pdbx_seq_one_letter_code
_entity_poly.pdbx_strand_id
1 'polypeptide(L)'
;MKQVPSSDEEFQKRKENDYPDVESVRKYALCNSKGWGLYKEGKGFYPDRVAEQFKDDMPEDEIKAIVNDCDEKTKEETDDERCYHLLKCVMSTKLGDHIKDLVKRLE
;
A
#
# COMPACT_ATOMS: atom_id res chain seq x y z
N MET A 1 16.85 -3.15 -0.88
CA MET A 1 16.14 -1.87 -1.10
C MET A 1 16.89 -1.11 -2.18
N LYS A 2 16.31 -0.93 -3.39
CA LYS A 2 16.86 0.07 -4.33
C LYS A 2 16.56 1.44 -3.70
N GLN A 3 17.62 2.16 -3.34
CA GLN A 3 17.51 3.43 -2.62
C GLN A 3 16.84 4.46 -3.53
N VAL A 4 15.68 4.97 -3.12
CA VAL A 4 15.08 6.13 -3.75
C VAL A 4 16.03 7.32 -3.49
N PRO A 5 16.38 8.12 -4.51
CA PRO A 5 17.36 9.20 -4.35
C PRO A 5 16.98 10.13 -3.20
N SER A 6 17.96 10.46 -2.36
CA SER A 6 17.76 11.40 -1.23
C SER A 6 17.41 12.81 -1.69
N SER A 7 17.63 13.14 -2.97
CA SER A 7 17.41 14.45 -3.60
C SER A 7 15.98 14.67 -4.11
N ASP A 8 15.09 13.68 -4.03
CA ASP A 8 13.69 13.87 -4.43
C ASP A 8 12.91 14.56 -3.30
N GLU A 9 12.65 15.85 -3.46
CA GLU A 9 11.97 16.68 -2.46
C GLU A 9 10.53 16.23 -2.22
N GLU A 10 9.81 15.78 -3.26
CA GLU A 10 8.45 15.28 -3.12
C GLU A 10 8.43 13.93 -2.40
N PHE A 11 9.45 13.10 -2.62
CA PHE A 11 9.65 11.89 -1.84
C PHE A 11 9.95 12.19 -0.36
N GLN A 12 10.61 13.30 -0.02
CA GLN A 12 10.87 13.66 1.39
C GLN A 12 9.59 13.98 2.17
N LYS A 13 8.52 14.44 1.50
CA LYS A 13 7.21 14.73 2.12
C LYS A 13 6.59 13.54 2.84
N ARG A 14 6.99 12.31 2.48
CA ARG A 14 6.57 11.07 3.19
C ARG A 14 6.90 11.12 4.69
N LYS A 15 7.96 11.84 5.08
CA LYS A 15 8.36 12.02 6.49
C LYS A 15 7.35 12.84 7.29
N GLU A 16 6.53 13.61 6.60
CA GLU A 16 5.43 14.41 7.14
C GLU A 16 4.08 13.70 6.96
N ASN A 17 4.09 12.41 6.63
CA ASN A 17 2.92 11.60 6.26
C ASN A 17 2.17 12.07 5.00
N ASP A 18 2.81 12.92 4.17
CA ASP A 18 2.30 13.26 2.85
C ASP A 18 2.94 12.37 1.78
N TYR A 19 2.11 11.59 1.10
CA TYR A 19 2.53 10.63 0.07
C TYR A 19 1.96 11.08 -1.27
N PRO A 20 2.63 12.01 -1.99
CA PRO A 20 2.14 12.51 -3.28
C PRO A 20 2.16 11.41 -4.34
N ASP A 21 1.27 11.53 -5.34
CA ASP A 21 1.18 10.61 -6.48
C ASP A 21 2.26 10.96 -7.51
N VAL A 22 3.49 10.59 -7.19
CA VAL A 22 4.68 10.81 -8.02
C VAL A 22 5.51 9.55 -8.09
N GLU A 23 6.18 9.34 -9.22
CA GLU A 23 6.82 8.07 -9.58
C GLU A 23 7.75 7.52 -8.48
N SER A 24 8.51 8.38 -7.80
CA SER A 24 9.41 7.97 -6.71
C SER A 24 8.67 7.41 -5.49
N VAL A 25 7.56 8.02 -5.10
CA VAL A 25 6.68 7.54 -4.01
C VAL A 25 5.97 6.25 -4.43
N ARG A 26 5.50 6.18 -5.68
CA ARG A 26 4.87 4.96 -6.22
C ARG A 26 5.84 3.78 -6.24
N LYS A 27 7.06 3.99 -6.73
CA LYS A 27 8.13 2.98 -6.72
C LYS A 27 8.54 2.58 -5.31
N TYR A 28 8.53 3.52 -4.36
CA TYR A 28 8.75 3.21 -2.94
C TYR A 28 7.64 2.31 -2.38
N ALA A 29 6.37 2.63 -2.63
CA ALA A 29 5.23 1.82 -2.21
C ALA A 29 5.31 0.41 -2.81
N LEU A 30 5.53 0.30 -4.12
CA LEU A 30 5.70 -0.99 -4.80
C LEU A 30 6.88 -1.80 -4.22
N CYS A 31 8.03 -1.16 -3.98
CA CYS A 31 9.19 -1.82 -3.39
C CYS A 31 8.90 -2.40 -2.01
N ASN A 32 8.19 -1.65 -1.15
CA ASN A 32 7.83 -2.11 0.19
C ASN A 32 6.78 -3.23 0.12
N SER A 33 5.71 -3.07 -0.66
CA SER A 33 4.68 -4.10 -0.83
C SER A 33 5.25 -5.43 -1.36
N LYS A 34 6.23 -5.37 -2.27
CA LYS A 34 6.98 -6.56 -2.72
C LYS A 34 7.88 -7.13 -1.62
N GLY A 35 8.58 -6.26 -0.88
CA GLY A 35 9.47 -6.66 0.22
C GLY A 35 8.73 -7.39 1.34
N TRP A 36 7.49 -7.00 1.60
CA TRP A 36 6.58 -7.64 2.56
C TRP A 36 5.85 -8.86 1.95
N GLY A 37 6.08 -9.15 0.66
CA GLY A 37 5.45 -10.28 -0.02
C GLY A 37 3.96 -10.10 -0.29
N LEU A 38 3.42 -8.88 -0.17
CA LEU A 38 1.99 -8.57 -0.32
C LEU A 38 1.60 -8.35 -1.78
N TYR A 39 2.55 -7.95 -2.64
CA TYR A 39 2.30 -7.60 -4.04
C TYR A 39 3.14 -8.42 -5.02
N LYS A 40 2.57 -8.79 -6.16
CA LYS A 40 3.29 -9.38 -7.30
C LYS A 40 3.03 -8.60 -8.59
N GLU A 41 4.13 -8.27 -9.28
CA GLU A 41 4.10 -7.59 -10.59
C GLU A 41 3.24 -8.35 -11.61
N GLY A 42 2.43 -7.59 -12.34
CA GLY A 42 1.44 -8.08 -13.31
C GLY A 42 0.25 -8.83 -12.69
N LYS A 43 0.20 -9.02 -11.37
CA LYS A 43 -0.91 -9.69 -10.67
C LYS A 43 -1.66 -8.81 -9.69
N GLY A 44 -0.98 -7.89 -9.01
CA GLY A 44 -1.57 -7.06 -7.95
C GLY A 44 -1.25 -7.56 -6.54
N PHE A 45 -2.04 -7.11 -5.57
CA PHE A 45 -1.96 -7.58 -4.19
C PHE A 45 -2.46 -9.02 -4.04
N TYR A 46 -1.95 -9.73 -3.03
CA TYR A 46 -2.48 -11.01 -2.57
C TYR A 46 -3.42 -10.77 -1.39
N PRO A 47 -4.75 -10.82 -1.58
CA PRO A 47 -5.71 -10.53 -0.51
C PRO A 47 -5.49 -11.41 0.73
N ASP A 48 -5.16 -12.69 0.54
CA ASP A 48 -4.88 -13.61 1.65
C ASP A 48 -3.68 -13.19 2.50
N ARG A 49 -2.61 -12.69 1.88
CA ARG A 49 -1.43 -12.24 2.62
C ARG A 49 -1.66 -10.91 3.32
N VAL A 50 -2.44 -10.02 2.70
CA VAL A 50 -2.85 -8.77 3.34
C VAL A 50 -3.74 -9.08 4.55
N ALA A 51 -4.69 -9.99 4.41
CA ALA A 51 -5.54 -10.43 5.52
C ALA A 51 -4.73 -11.06 6.65
N GLU A 52 -3.81 -11.98 6.34
CA GLU A 52 -2.94 -12.59 7.35
C GLU A 52 -2.11 -11.56 8.13
N GLN A 53 -1.65 -10.50 7.46
CA GLN A 53 -0.84 -9.44 8.06
C GLN A 53 -1.62 -8.53 9.02
N PHE A 54 -2.94 -8.37 8.82
CA PHE A 54 -3.77 -7.40 9.56
C PHE A 54 -4.97 -8.02 10.29
N LYS A 55 -5.01 -9.36 10.43
CA LYS A 55 -6.13 -10.11 11.03
C LYS A 55 -6.41 -9.82 12.50
N ASP A 56 -5.45 -9.25 13.23
CA ASP A 56 -5.60 -8.96 14.66
C ASP A 56 -6.51 -7.74 14.90
N ASP A 57 -6.63 -6.84 13.93
CA ASP A 57 -7.43 -5.62 14.03
C ASP A 57 -8.77 -5.69 13.24
N MET A 58 -8.92 -6.64 12.30
CA MET A 58 -10.11 -6.78 11.45
C MET A 58 -10.28 -8.24 10.95
N PRO A 59 -11.51 -8.75 10.78
CA PRO A 59 -11.74 -10.08 10.22
C PRO A 59 -11.13 -10.27 8.82
N GLU A 60 -10.49 -11.42 8.59
CA GLU A 60 -9.81 -11.70 7.31
C GLU A 60 -10.71 -11.55 6.08
N ASP A 61 -11.96 -12.00 6.14
CA ASP A 61 -12.89 -11.90 5.01
C ASP A 61 -13.26 -10.45 4.68
N GLU A 62 -13.34 -9.57 5.69
CA GLU A 62 -13.58 -8.14 5.48
C GLU A 62 -12.35 -7.47 4.85
N ILE A 63 -11.15 -7.83 5.31
CA ILE A 63 -9.88 -7.37 4.71
C ILE A 63 -9.80 -7.78 3.23
N LYS A 64 -10.08 -9.05 2.91
CA LYS A 64 -10.04 -9.56 1.54
C LYS A 64 -11.06 -8.84 0.66
N ALA A 65 -12.27 -8.62 1.17
CA ALA A 65 -13.31 -7.89 0.44
C ALA A 65 -12.87 -6.46 0.11
N ILE A 66 -12.27 -5.74 1.06
CA ILE A 66 -11.74 -4.38 0.84
C ILE A 66 -10.63 -4.37 -0.23
N VAL A 67 -9.67 -5.30 -0.13
CA VAL A 67 -8.55 -5.37 -1.08
C VAL A 67 -9.06 -5.65 -2.50
N ASN A 68 -10.00 -6.59 -2.64
CA ASN A 68 -10.58 -6.94 -3.94
C ASN A 68 -11.41 -5.79 -4.53
N ASP A 69 -12.25 -5.14 -3.73
CA ASP A 69 -13.04 -3.97 -4.17
C ASP A 69 -12.15 -2.81 -4.62
N CYS A 70 -11.03 -2.57 -3.94
CA CYS A 70 -10.04 -1.60 -4.37
C CYS A 70 -9.32 -2.02 -5.67
N ASP A 71 -8.94 -3.29 -5.81
CA ASP A 71 -8.30 -3.79 -7.04
C ASP A 71 -9.23 -3.68 -8.26
N GLU A 72 -10.53 -3.94 -8.11
CA GLU A 72 -11.52 -3.79 -9.20
C GLU A 72 -11.67 -2.34 -9.68
N LYS A 73 -11.43 -1.36 -8.80
CA LYS A 73 -11.52 0.07 -9.11
C LYS A 73 -10.25 0.63 -9.77
N THR A 74 -9.14 -0.08 -9.61
CA THR A 74 -7.78 0.28 -10.01
C THR A 74 -7.52 -0.29 -11.42
N LYS A 75 -7.27 0.59 -12.40
CA LYS A 75 -7.20 0.24 -13.84
C LYS A 75 -5.90 0.65 -14.51
N GLU A 76 -4.86 0.84 -13.73
CA GLU A 76 -3.59 1.37 -14.15
C GLU A 76 -2.75 0.32 -14.88
N GLU A 77 -1.94 0.78 -15.84
CA GLU A 77 -1.16 -0.10 -16.70
C GLU A 77 0.17 -0.50 -16.08
N THR A 78 0.77 0.37 -15.26
CA THR A 78 2.05 0.09 -14.61
C THR A 78 1.86 -0.42 -13.19
N ASP A 79 2.76 -1.30 -12.76
CA ASP A 79 2.68 -1.88 -11.41
C ASP A 79 2.89 -0.86 -10.30
N ASP A 80 3.66 0.21 -10.52
CA ASP A 80 3.87 1.26 -9.51
C ASP A 80 2.60 2.11 -9.33
N GLU A 81 1.91 2.46 -10.41
CA GLU A 81 0.62 3.15 -10.39
C GLU A 81 -0.46 2.28 -9.75
N ARG A 82 -0.64 1.05 -10.26
CA ARG A 82 -1.61 0.10 -9.72
C ARG A 82 -1.39 -0.16 -8.23
N CYS A 83 -0.16 -0.45 -7.82
CA CYS A 83 0.15 -0.68 -6.40
C CYS A 83 -0.16 0.56 -5.56
N TYR A 84 0.23 1.75 -6.02
CA TYR A 84 0.03 2.98 -5.26
C TYR A 84 -1.45 3.36 -5.13
N HIS A 85 -2.21 3.34 -6.23
CA HIS A 85 -3.63 3.71 -6.21
C HIS A 85 -4.48 2.71 -5.44
N LEU A 86 -4.20 1.41 -5.55
CA LEU A 86 -4.85 0.40 -4.71
C LEU A 86 -4.53 0.61 -3.23
N LEU A 87 -3.27 0.88 -2.88
CA LEU A 87 -2.88 1.19 -1.51
C LEU A 87 -3.60 2.44 -1.00
N LYS A 88 -3.69 3.51 -1.82
CA LYS A 88 -4.45 4.73 -1.49
C LYS A 88 -5.93 4.45 -1.27
N CYS A 89 -6.54 3.60 -2.10
CA CYS A 89 -7.91 3.14 -1.93
C CYS A 89 -8.07 2.43 -0.58
N VAL A 90 -7.23 1.42 -0.29
CA VAL A 90 -7.26 0.69 0.99
C VAL A 90 -7.10 1.64 2.18
N MET A 91 -6.16 2.59 2.10
CA MET A 91 -5.89 3.57 3.16
C MET A 91 -7.04 4.56 3.40
N SER A 92 -7.99 4.65 2.47
CA SER A 92 -9.22 5.45 2.59
C SER A 92 -10.41 4.66 3.20
N THR A 93 -10.24 3.35 3.39
CA THR A 93 -11.24 2.48 4.02
C THR A 93 -10.97 2.30 5.51
N LYS A 94 -11.86 1.56 6.19
CA LYS A 94 -11.67 1.14 7.59
C LYS A 94 -10.36 0.39 7.82
N LEU A 95 -9.94 -0.45 6.87
CA LEU A 95 -8.66 -1.16 6.96
C LEU A 95 -7.49 -0.17 7.02
N GLY A 96 -7.57 0.92 6.25
CA GLY A 96 -6.62 2.02 6.30
C GLY A 96 -6.48 2.67 7.67
N ASP A 97 -7.60 2.82 8.39
CA ASP A 97 -7.58 3.39 9.74
C ASP A 97 -6.92 2.44 10.74
N HIS A 98 -7.19 1.13 10.66
CA HIS A 98 -6.49 0.12 11.46
C HIS A 98 -4.99 0.07 11.18
N ILE A 99 -4.57 0.17 9.91
CA ILE A 99 -3.15 0.22 9.54
C ILE A 99 -2.47 1.45 10.15
N LYS A 100 -3.10 2.63 10.08
CA LYS A 100 -2.56 3.85 10.70
C LYS A 100 -2.40 3.68 12.21
N ASP A 101 -3.38 3.10 12.88
CA ASP A 101 -3.31 2.89 14.32
C ASP A 101 -2.27 1.83 14.70
N LEU A 102 -2.09 0.77 13.91
CA LEU A 102 -0.99 -0.18 14.09
C LEU A 102 0.38 0.50 13.99
N VAL A 103 0.59 1.34 12.95
CA VAL A 103 1.85 2.08 12.78
C VAL A 103 2.14 2.98 13.98
N LYS A 104 1.14 3.73 14.48
CA LYS A 104 1.29 4.56 15.69
C LYS A 104 1.62 3.75 16.95
N ARG A 105 1.21 2.48 17.03
CA ARG A 105 1.54 1.59 18.17
C ARG A 105 2.95 1.01 18.09
N LEU A 106 3.56 1.02 16.89
CA LEU A 106 4.91 0.50 16.64
C LEU A 106 5.98 1.59 16.71
N GLU A 107 5.59 2.87 16.69
CA GLU A 107 6.41 4.06 16.99
C GLU A 107 6.51 4.33 18.49
#